data_AF-A0A554K2R5-F1
#
_entry.id   AF-A0A554K2R5-F1
#
_cell.length_a   1.000
_cell.length_b   1.000
_cell.length_c   1.000
_cell.angle_alpha   90.00
_cell.angle_beta   90.00
_cell.angle_gamma   90.00
#
_symmetry.space_group_name_H-M   'P 1'
#
loop_
_entity.id
_entity.type
_entity.pdbx_description
1 polymer ?
#
loop_
_entity_poly.entity_id
_entity_poly.type
_entity_poly.pdbx_seq_one_letter_code
_entity_poly.pdbx_strand_id
1 'polypeptide(L)'
;MIYKTIIILVVGFIALVIVIPLILSAVGIDILSGTGGSAQSGGLLFRSKDGGEHWEPATFVRERRDPTPSYIYDVVAHPVATTTLFAGTKGAGLWKSEDAGMTWRQIKDTAGVLEAQSDIYRVVVSRSKPDVMYVAAFQENRGRVFKSTDGGASFRQIYFVGRDKYGVFDIATPPANPDTIMAATGEGRLLVSNDGGERWHFSKVLRDPLARLV
;
A
#
# COMPACT_ATOMS: atom_id res chain seq x y z
N MET A 1 -51.41 40.09 -8.95
CA MET A 1 -50.77 39.04 -9.78
C MET A 1 -49.33 38.77 -9.36
N ILE A 2 -48.53 39.81 -9.07
CA ILE A 2 -47.11 39.72 -8.68
C ILE A 2 -46.84 38.88 -7.41
N TYR A 3 -47.69 38.98 -6.37
CA TYR A 3 -47.51 38.23 -5.12
C TYR A 3 -47.62 36.71 -5.27
N LYS A 4 -48.46 36.19 -6.18
CA LYS A 4 -48.58 34.74 -6.42
C LYS A 4 -47.32 34.18 -7.09
N THR A 5 -46.69 34.95 -7.99
CA THR A 5 -45.47 34.54 -8.68
C THR A 5 -44.27 34.51 -7.73
N ILE A 6 -44.16 35.47 -6.81
CA ILE A 6 -43.08 35.52 -5.82
C ILE A 6 -43.16 34.33 -4.84
N ILE A 7 -44.37 33.97 -4.38
CA ILE A 7 -44.55 32.84 -3.46
C ILE A 7 -44.17 31.50 -4.14
N ILE A 8 -44.53 31.30 -5.41
CA ILE A 8 -44.15 30.09 -6.16
C ILE A 8 -42.64 29.98 -6.33
N LEU A 9 -41.94 31.10 -6.59
CA LEU A 9 -40.49 31.12 -6.72
C LEU A 9 -39.78 30.87 -5.37
N VAL A 10 -40.28 31.42 -4.27
CA VAL A 10 -39.69 31.22 -2.94
C VAL A 10 -39.91 29.79 -2.45
N VAL A 11 -41.09 29.20 -2.66
CA VAL A 11 -41.37 27.80 -2.28
C VAL A 11 -40.56 26.82 -3.14
N GLY A 12 -40.41 27.10 -4.45
CA GLY A 12 -39.56 26.30 -5.34
C GLY A 12 -38.07 26.34 -4.94
N PHE A 13 -37.58 27.49 -4.50
CA PHE A 13 -36.19 27.65 -4.05
C PHE A 13 -35.92 26.92 -2.72
N ILE A 14 -36.86 26.97 -1.77
CA ILE A 14 -36.74 26.24 -0.49
C ILE A 14 -36.77 24.72 -0.72
N ALA A 15 -37.61 24.22 -1.63
CA ALA A 15 -37.65 22.80 -1.96
C ALA A 15 -36.34 22.32 -2.60
N LEU A 16 -35.74 23.12 -3.50
CA LEU A 16 -34.50 22.77 -4.20
C LEU A 16 -33.27 22.77 -3.27
N VAL A 17 -33.19 23.71 -2.33
CA VAL A 17 -31.97 23.96 -1.54
C VAL A 17 -31.99 23.29 -0.18
N ILE A 18 -33.17 23.01 0.39
CA ILE A 18 -33.27 22.46 1.76
C ILE A 18 -33.84 21.05 1.75
N VAL A 19 -34.96 20.82 1.05
CA VAL A 19 -35.66 19.53 1.13
C VAL A 19 -34.96 18.44 0.34
N ILE A 20 -34.46 18.74 -0.86
CA ILE A 20 -33.76 17.77 -1.71
C ILE A 20 -32.44 17.26 -1.06
N PRO A 21 -31.57 18.10 -0.49
CA PRO A 21 -30.38 17.62 0.22
C PRO A 21 -30.68 16.79 1.47
N LEU A 22 -31.77 17.11 2.19
CA LEU A 22 -32.23 16.33 3.34
C LEU A 22 -32.77 14.94 2.93
N ILE A 23 -33.43 14.84 1.78
CA ILE A 23 -33.89 13.54 1.24
C ILE A 23 -32.69 12.72 0.73
N LEU A 24 -31.73 13.35 0.04
CA LEU A 24 -30.55 12.65 -0.48
C LEU A 24 -29.63 12.11 0.62
N SER A 25 -29.48 12.86 1.71
CA SER A 25 -28.73 12.39 2.89
C SER A 25 -29.42 11.22 3.60
N ALA A 26 -30.75 11.11 3.54
CA ALA A 26 -31.49 9.99 4.10
C ALA A 26 -31.45 8.72 3.23
N VAL A 27 -31.11 8.84 1.94
CA VAL A 27 -31.01 7.71 0.98
C VAL A 27 -29.56 7.25 0.78
N GLY A 28 -28.58 7.87 1.46
CA GLY A 28 -27.17 7.47 1.38
C GLY A 28 -26.53 7.74 0.02
N ILE A 29 -27.08 8.69 -0.75
CA ILE A 29 -26.45 9.19 -1.99
C ILE A 29 -25.67 10.44 -1.62
N ASP A 30 -24.41 10.28 -1.24
CA ASP A 30 -23.47 11.39 -1.21
C ASP A 30 -23.21 11.86 -2.64
N ILE A 31 -23.84 12.97 -3.02
CA ILE A 31 -23.49 13.67 -4.26
C ILE A 31 -22.17 14.38 -3.98
N LEU A 32 -21.07 13.84 -4.51
CA LEU A 32 -19.81 14.55 -4.65
C LEU A 32 -20.04 15.79 -5.53
N SER A 33 -20.43 16.91 -4.92
CA SER A 33 -20.44 18.21 -5.57
C SER A 33 -19.01 18.71 -5.71
N GLY A 34 -18.28 18.14 -6.68
CA GLY A 34 -16.96 18.60 -7.07
C GLY A 34 -17.05 19.83 -7.97
N THR A 35 -17.06 21.02 -7.38
CA THR A 35 -16.62 22.23 -8.11
C THR A 35 -15.10 22.38 -7.92
N GLY A 36 -14.35 22.15 -8.99
CA GLY A 36 -13.08 22.84 -9.24
C GLY A 36 -11.97 22.68 -8.19
N GLY A 37 -11.51 21.46 -7.97
CA GLY A 37 -10.19 21.20 -7.40
C GLY A 37 -9.66 19.95 -8.07
N SER A 38 -8.44 19.98 -8.61
CA SER A 38 -7.77 18.80 -9.15
C SER A 38 -7.91 17.65 -8.15
N ALA A 39 -8.68 16.63 -8.49
CA ALA A 39 -8.70 15.40 -7.71
C ALA A 39 -7.27 14.87 -7.73
N GLN A 40 -6.54 15.00 -6.61
CA GLN A 40 -5.30 14.29 -6.45
C GLN A 40 -5.68 12.81 -6.57
N SER A 41 -5.24 12.19 -7.66
CA SER A 41 -5.35 10.77 -7.94
C SER A 41 -4.45 10.00 -6.96
N GLY A 42 -4.79 10.05 -5.68
CA GLY A 42 -4.22 9.19 -4.65
C GLY A 42 -4.89 7.82 -4.71
N GLY A 43 -4.09 6.76 -4.61
CA GLY A 43 -4.59 5.40 -4.52
C GLY A 43 -5.54 5.26 -3.31
N LEU A 44 -6.79 4.89 -3.57
CA LEU A 44 -7.75 4.61 -2.52
C LEU A 44 -7.55 3.16 -2.05
N LEU A 45 -7.37 2.98 -0.74
CA LEU A 45 -7.49 1.67 -0.12
C LEU A 45 -8.94 1.46 0.30
N PHE A 46 -9.45 0.26 0.08
CA PHE A 46 -10.76 -0.16 0.54
C PHE A 46 -10.62 -1.40 1.42
N ARG A 47 -11.55 -1.57 2.35
CA ARG A 47 -11.65 -2.77 3.19
C ARG A 47 -13.07 -3.30 3.23
N SER A 48 -13.18 -4.61 3.42
CA SER A 48 -14.43 -5.32 3.69
C SER A 48 -14.33 -6.09 5.00
N LYS A 49 -15.45 -6.23 5.70
CA LYS A 49 -15.58 -7.04 6.93
C LYS A 49 -16.47 -8.28 6.73
N ASP A 50 -16.99 -8.48 5.53
CA ASP A 50 -18.01 -9.47 5.18
C ASP A 50 -17.61 -10.31 3.96
N GLY A 51 -16.31 -10.52 3.76
CA GLY A 51 -15.82 -11.36 2.67
C GLY A 51 -15.90 -10.71 1.28
N GLY A 52 -16.12 -9.40 1.22
CA GLY A 52 -16.11 -8.60 0.00
C GLY A 52 -17.49 -8.18 -0.51
N GLU A 53 -18.56 -8.41 0.28
CA GLU A 53 -19.91 -7.96 -0.08
C GLU A 53 -20.04 -6.44 0.00
N HIS A 54 -19.50 -5.82 1.05
CA HIS A 54 -19.44 -4.37 1.20
C HIS A 54 -18.02 -3.88 1.39
N TRP A 55 -17.71 -2.74 0.77
CA TRP A 55 -16.40 -2.09 0.81
C TRP A 55 -16.53 -0.68 1.36
N GLU A 56 -15.72 -0.36 2.36
CA GLU A 56 -15.59 0.99 2.91
C GLU A 56 -14.18 1.55 2.67
N PRO A 57 -14.02 2.87 2.47
CA PRO A 57 -12.72 3.48 2.33
C PRO A 57 -11.86 3.27 3.59
N ALA A 58 -10.62 2.84 3.40
CA ALA A 58 -9.59 2.67 4.43
C ALA A 58 -8.43 3.66 4.17
N THR A 59 -8.79 4.93 3.99
CA THR A 59 -7.91 5.94 3.39
C THR A 59 -6.72 6.30 4.29
N PHE A 60 -5.62 6.73 3.66
CA PHE A 60 -4.44 7.28 4.33
C PHE A 60 -4.64 8.73 4.83
N VAL A 61 -5.83 9.30 4.64
CA VAL A 61 -6.08 10.72 4.85
C VAL A 61 -6.69 10.92 6.23
N ARG A 62 -5.92 11.50 7.16
CA ARG A 62 -6.50 12.14 8.34
C ARG A 62 -6.51 13.66 8.26
N GLU A 63 -5.52 14.27 7.60
CA GLU A 63 -5.47 15.73 7.42
C GLU A 63 -4.86 16.06 6.05
N ARG A 64 -5.33 17.13 5.41
CA ARG A 64 -4.91 17.61 4.06
C ARG A 64 -3.41 18.00 3.93
N ARG A 65 -2.58 17.68 4.93
CA ARG A 65 -1.16 18.07 5.01
C ARG A 65 -0.17 16.91 4.86
N ASP A 66 -0.61 15.66 4.99
CA ASP A 66 0.26 14.53 4.71
C ASP A 66 0.23 14.21 3.21
N PRO A 67 1.39 13.95 2.57
CA PRO A 67 1.40 13.47 1.20
C PRO A 67 0.64 12.15 1.15
N THR A 68 -0.56 12.19 0.57
CA THR A 68 -1.29 10.98 0.24
C THR A 68 -0.40 10.11 -0.63
N PRO A 69 -0.21 8.82 -0.29
CA PRO A 69 0.46 7.93 -1.19
C PRO A 69 -0.25 7.94 -2.54
N SER A 70 0.46 8.34 -3.59
CA SER A 70 -0.14 8.42 -4.92
C SER A 70 -0.58 7.05 -5.43
N TYR A 71 0.15 5.99 -5.03
CA TYR A 71 -0.19 4.60 -5.32
C TYR A 71 0.19 3.71 -4.15
N ILE A 72 -0.64 2.70 -3.89
CA ILE A 72 -0.35 1.60 -2.96
C ILE A 72 0.03 0.40 -3.84
N TYR A 73 1.23 -0.12 -3.65
CA TYR A 73 1.72 -1.28 -4.39
C TYR A 73 1.38 -2.59 -3.70
N ASP A 74 1.34 -2.61 -2.37
CA ASP A 74 1.14 -3.83 -1.60
C ASP A 74 0.45 -3.53 -0.27
N VAL A 75 -0.34 -4.48 0.22
CA VAL A 75 -0.92 -4.47 1.56
C VAL A 75 -0.84 -5.88 2.13
N VAL A 76 -0.23 -6.01 3.31
CA VAL A 76 -0.05 -7.30 3.98
C VAL A 76 -0.50 -7.22 5.44
N ALA A 77 -1.24 -8.24 5.88
CA ALA A 77 -1.61 -8.37 7.28
C ALA A 77 -0.48 -9.03 8.09
N HIS A 78 -0.32 -8.57 9.33
CA HIS A 78 0.55 -9.24 10.29
C HIS A 78 -0.07 -10.61 10.65
N PRO A 79 0.72 -11.70 10.71
CA PRO A 79 0.18 -13.06 10.81
C PRO A 79 -0.43 -13.42 12.17
N VAL A 80 -0.06 -12.68 13.24
CA VAL A 80 -0.56 -12.91 14.61
C VAL A 80 -1.45 -11.75 15.10
N ALA A 81 -0.93 -10.51 15.11
CA ALA A 81 -1.72 -9.31 15.38
C ALA A 81 -2.67 -8.95 14.23
N THR A 82 -3.90 -9.48 14.26
CA THR A 82 -4.88 -9.42 13.16
C THR A 82 -5.35 -8.01 12.77
N THR A 83 -5.19 -7.01 13.65
CA THR A 83 -5.48 -5.60 13.32
C THR A 83 -4.28 -4.85 12.75
N THR A 84 -3.09 -5.47 12.74
CA THR A 84 -1.88 -4.84 12.21
C THR A 84 -1.75 -5.11 10.73
N LEU A 85 -1.65 -4.04 9.93
CA LEU A 85 -1.44 -4.09 8.50
C LEU A 85 -0.20 -3.28 8.12
N PHE A 86 0.47 -3.67 7.05
CA PHE A 86 1.54 -2.90 6.43
C PHE A 86 1.19 -2.59 4.98
N ALA A 87 1.56 -1.40 4.50
CA ALA A 87 1.32 -1.00 3.13
C ALA A 87 2.59 -0.43 2.48
N GLY A 88 2.93 -0.97 1.31
CA GLY A 88 3.99 -0.47 0.46
C GLY A 88 3.43 0.55 -0.54
N THR A 89 4.13 1.67 -0.73
CA THR A 89 3.62 2.79 -1.52
C THR A 89 4.62 3.29 -2.56
N LYS A 90 4.12 4.08 -3.52
CA LYS A 90 4.95 4.83 -4.47
C LYS A 90 5.38 6.17 -3.89
N GLY A 91 6.69 6.36 -3.75
CA GLY A 91 7.31 7.61 -3.32
C GLY A 91 7.04 8.04 -1.89
N ALA A 92 6.37 7.20 -1.09
CA ALA A 92 5.98 7.51 0.29
C ALA A 92 6.32 6.37 1.27
N GLY A 93 7.18 5.43 0.88
CA GLY A 93 7.75 4.45 1.80
C GLY A 93 6.76 3.43 2.33
N LEU A 94 7.10 2.86 3.49
CA LEU A 94 6.35 1.80 4.16
C LEU A 94 5.43 2.41 5.21
N TRP A 95 4.19 1.93 5.28
CA TRP A 95 3.19 2.38 6.25
C TRP A 95 2.70 1.23 7.11
N LYS A 96 2.23 1.55 8.33
CA LYS A 96 1.65 0.62 9.28
C LYS A 96 0.29 1.14 9.77
N SER A 97 -0.68 0.25 9.86
CA SER A 97 -1.90 0.42 10.63
C SER A 97 -1.91 -0.57 11.79
N GLU A 98 -2.47 -0.17 12.93
CA GLU A 98 -2.66 -1.03 14.11
C GLU A 98 -4.14 -1.25 14.43
N ASP A 99 -5.04 -0.67 13.64
CA ASP A 99 -6.49 -0.62 13.84
C ASP A 99 -7.26 -1.12 12.60
N ALA A 100 -6.73 -2.13 11.91
CA ALA A 100 -7.31 -2.77 10.73
C ALA A 100 -7.57 -1.80 9.57
N GLY A 101 -6.62 -0.89 9.35
CA GLY A 101 -6.62 0.06 8.24
C GLY A 101 -7.49 1.30 8.46
N MET A 102 -7.93 1.60 9.69
CA MET A 102 -8.65 2.86 9.97
C MET A 102 -7.69 4.04 9.99
N THR A 103 -6.50 3.86 10.56
CA THR A 103 -5.44 4.85 10.60
C THR A 103 -4.12 4.24 10.20
N TRP A 104 -3.30 5.05 9.53
CA TRP A 104 -2.00 4.65 9.01
C TRP A 104 -0.95 5.64 9.49
N ARG A 105 0.23 5.13 9.83
CA ARG A 105 1.43 5.94 10.07
C ARG A 105 2.57 5.44 9.20
N GLN A 106 3.36 6.37 8.66
CA GLN A 106 4.56 6.01 7.95
C GLN A 106 5.57 5.39 8.94
N ILE A 107 6.16 4.26 8.56
CA ILE A 107 7.27 3.66 9.28
C ILE A 107 8.51 4.51 9.00
N LYS A 108 9.13 5.00 10.08
CA LYS A 108 10.42 5.70 10.03
C LYS A 108 11.48 4.75 10.53
N ASP A 109 12.33 4.27 9.62
CA ASP A 109 13.45 3.41 9.96
C ASP A 109 14.42 4.14 10.89
N THR A 110 14.60 3.59 12.10
CA THR A 110 15.50 4.16 13.10
C THR A 110 16.98 4.05 12.73
N ALA A 111 17.35 3.10 11.86
CA ALA A 111 18.69 2.98 11.30
C ALA A 111 18.92 3.90 10.09
N GLY A 112 17.83 4.42 9.49
CA GLY A 112 17.87 5.35 8.37
C GLY A 112 18.33 4.77 7.03
N VAL A 113 18.30 3.43 6.86
CA VAL A 113 18.71 2.78 5.61
C VAL A 113 17.56 2.60 4.62
N LEU A 114 16.34 2.37 5.11
CA LEU A 114 15.12 2.39 4.32
C LEU A 114 14.54 3.80 4.32
N GLU A 115 14.67 4.50 3.20
CA GLU A 115 14.25 5.89 3.08
C GLU A 115 12.72 6.04 3.06
N ALA A 116 12.22 7.10 3.69
CA ALA A 116 10.79 7.43 3.78
C ALA A 116 10.14 7.71 2.40
N GLN A 117 10.91 8.16 1.42
CA GLN A 117 10.46 8.42 0.05
C GLN A 117 10.65 7.23 -0.91
N SER A 118 11.08 6.07 -0.41
CA SER A 118 11.29 4.89 -1.28
C SER A 118 9.98 4.43 -1.93
N ASP A 119 10.08 3.86 -3.12
CA ASP A 119 9.01 3.01 -3.65
C ASP A 119 9.10 1.65 -2.96
N ILE A 120 8.00 1.18 -2.37
CA ILE A 120 7.94 -0.13 -1.71
C ILE A 120 7.05 -1.05 -2.54
N TYR A 121 7.66 -1.95 -3.30
CA TYR A 121 6.95 -2.84 -4.21
C TYR A 121 6.34 -4.06 -3.51
N ARG A 122 7.00 -4.58 -2.48
CA ARG A 122 6.54 -5.79 -1.78
C ARG A 122 6.97 -5.80 -0.33
N VAL A 123 6.07 -6.25 0.55
CA VAL A 123 6.29 -6.45 1.98
C VAL A 123 5.92 -7.89 2.34
N VAL A 124 6.82 -8.60 3.02
CA VAL A 124 6.57 -9.96 3.50
C VAL A 124 6.86 -10.02 4.99
N VAL A 125 5.85 -10.36 5.79
CA VAL A 125 5.99 -10.64 7.23
C VAL A 125 6.06 -12.15 7.43
N SER A 126 7.09 -12.62 8.15
CA SER A 126 7.25 -14.04 8.43
C SER A 126 6.12 -14.56 9.31
N ARG A 127 5.49 -15.67 8.90
CA ARG A 127 4.45 -16.32 9.70
C ARG A 127 5.02 -17.00 10.96
N SER A 128 6.20 -17.59 10.88
CA SER A 128 6.82 -18.32 11.98
C SER A 128 7.63 -17.44 12.93
N LYS A 129 8.09 -16.26 12.48
CA LYS A 129 8.85 -15.28 13.27
C LYS A 129 8.29 -13.87 12.97
N PRO A 130 7.15 -13.46 13.55
CA PRO A 130 6.44 -12.25 13.11
C PRO A 130 7.20 -10.92 13.20
N ASP A 131 8.25 -10.84 14.03
CA ASP A 131 9.15 -9.68 14.08
C ASP A 131 10.06 -9.58 12.85
N VAL A 132 10.20 -10.67 12.09
CA VAL A 132 10.99 -10.71 10.86
C VAL A 132 10.12 -10.30 9.68
N MET A 133 10.52 -9.24 8.99
CA MET A 133 9.93 -8.84 7.73
C MET A 133 10.98 -8.51 6.67
N TYR A 134 10.58 -8.67 5.43
CA TYR A 134 11.38 -8.36 4.25
C TYR A 134 10.64 -7.35 3.39
N VAL A 135 11.39 -6.41 2.83
CA VAL A 135 10.85 -5.32 2.01
C VAL A 135 11.62 -5.25 0.71
N ALA A 136 10.93 -5.37 -0.42
CA ALA A 136 11.48 -5.06 -1.73
C ALA A 136 11.16 -3.59 -2.05
N ALA A 137 12.20 -2.81 -2.28
CA ALA A 137 12.09 -1.37 -2.47
C ALA A 137 12.92 -0.90 -3.67
N PHE A 138 12.59 0.29 -4.16
CA PHE A 138 13.40 1.04 -5.10
C PHE A 138 13.77 2.38 -4.49
N GLN A 139 15.07 2.58 -4.33
CA GLN A 139 15.67 3.72 -3.63
C GLN A 139 17.00 4.04 -4.29
N GLU A 140 17.31 5.32 -4.44
CA GLU A 140 18.53 5.80 -5.12
C GLU A 140 18.72 5.14 -6.51
N ASN A 141 17.65 5.09 -7.29
CA ASN A 141 17.64 4.54 -8.65
C ASN A 141 18.01 3.03 -8.75
N ARG A 142 17.85 2.26 -7.67
CA ARG A 142 18.12 0.81 -7.65
C ARG A 142 17.11 0.02 -6.82
N GLY A 143 16.84 -1.20 -7.27
CA GLY A 143 16.12 -2.22 -6.51
C GLY A 143 16.96 -2.74 -5.34
N ARG A 144 16.34 -2.83 -4.16
CA ARG A 144 16.97 -3.26 -2.90
C ARG A 144 16.03 -4.20 -2.16
N VAL A 145 16.62 -5.09 -1.36
CA VAL A 145 15.87 -5.87 -0.36
C VAL A 145 16.38 -5.49 1.02
N PHE A 146 15.45 -5.15 1.90
CA PHE A 146 15.69 -4.84 3.29
C PHE A 146 15.09 -5.93 4.18
N LYS A 147 15.72 -6.15 5.34
CA LYS A 147 15.25 -7.05 6.40
C LYS A 147 15.12 -6.26 7.69
N SER A 148 14.01 -6.46 8.39
CA SER A 148 13.86 -6.12 9.81
C SER A 148 13.73 -7.41 10.62
N THR A 149 14.20 -7.36 11.86
CA THR A 149 14.03 -8.43 12.87
C THR A 149 13.37 -7.90 14.15
N ASP A 150 12.75 -6.72 14.08
CA ASP A 150 12.16 -5.97 15.19
C ASP A 150 10.77 -5.39 14.84
N GLY A 151 10.04 -6.05 13.94
CA GLY A 151 8.68 -5.65 13.55
C GLY A 151 8.62 -4.38 12.69
N GLY A 152 9.72 -4.02 12.05
CA GLY A 152 9.84 -2.86 11.17
C GLY A 152 10.29 -1.58 11.86
N ALA A 153 10.89 -1.65 13.05
CA ALA A 153 11.45 -0.48 13.74
C ALA A 153 12.82 -0.07 13.17
N SER A 154 13.63 -1.05 12.78
CA SER A 154 14.89 -0.84 12.06
C SER A 154 15.05 -1.83 10.91
N PHE A 155 15.79 -1.41 9.88
CA PHE A 155 16.09 -2.24 8.73
C PHE A 155 17.59 -2.37 8.48
N ARG A 156 17.96 -3.46 7.81
CA ARG A 156 19.28 -3.64 7.16
C ARG A 156 19.08 -3.98 5.70
N GLN A 157 19.85 -3.36 4.83
CA GLN A 157 19.92 -3.79 3.43
C GLN A 157 20.64 -5.14 3.32
N ILE A 158 19.97 -6.12 2.73
CA ILE A 158 20.51 -7.48 2.51
C ILE A 158 20.77 -7.79 1.04
N TYR A 159 20.28 -6.96 0.12
CA TYR A 159 20.55 -7.08 -1.30
C TYR A 159 20.36 -5.74 -2.02
N PHE A 160 21.08 -5.53 -3.11
CA PHE A 160 20.79 -4.50 -4.10
C PHE A 160 21.12 -4.98 -5.52
N VAL A 161 20.37 -4.49 -6.50
CA VAL A 161 20.62 -4.76 -7.91
C VAL A 161 21.84 -3.96 -8.37
N GLY A 162 22.79 -4.63 -9.02
CA GLY A 162 24.06 -4.01 -9.43
C GLY A 162 23.93 -2.99 -10.58
N ARG A 163 22.82 -3.02 -11.33
CA ARG A 163 22.54 -2.08 -12.42
C ARG A 163 21.45 -1.07 -12.00
N ASP A 164 21.71 0.19 -12.29
CA ASP A 164 20.75 1.28 -12.11
C ASP A 164 19.46 1.05 -12.91
N LYS A 165 18.35 1.63 -12.43
CA LYS A 165 16.99 1.60 -13.01
C LYS A 165 16.27 0.25 -12.94
N TYR A 166 16.91 -0.80 -12.45
CA TYR A 166 16.28 -2.11 -12.28
C TYR A 166 15.82 -2.32 -10.84
N GLY A 167 14.56 -2.69 -10.67
CA GLY A 167 13.94 -2.95 -9.36
C GLY A 167 14.09 -4.39 -8.86
N VAL A 168 13.68 -4.61 -7.61
CA VAL A 168 13.27 -5.92 -7.10
C VAL A 168 11.76 -5.82 -6.90
N PHE A 169 10.98 -6.52 -7.71
CA PHE A 169 9.54 -6.29 -7.77
C PHE A 169 8.74 -7.21 -6.85
N ASP A 170 9.26 -8.40 -6.59
CA ASP A 170 8.59 -9.35 -5.72
C ASP A 170 9.61 -10.12 -4.87
N ILE A 171 9.15 -10.50 -3.68
CA ILE A 171 9.88 -11.33 -2.72
C ILE A 171 8.91 -12.30 -2.07
N ALA A 172 9.40 -13.51 -1.77
CA ALA A 172 8.62 -14.53 -1.07
C ALA A 172 9.49 -15.29 -0.09
N THR A 173 8.89 -15.70 1.02
CA THR A 173 9.51 -16.60 2.01
C THR A 173 8.58 -17.78 2.28
N PRO A 174 9.10 -19.03 2.33
CA PRO A 174 8.32 -20.18 2.75
C PRO A 174 7.79 -20.00 4.19
N PRO A 175 6.51 -20.32 4.49
CA PRO A 175 5.94 -20.14 5.83
C PRO A 175 6.71 -20.83 6.97
N ALA A 176 7.32 -21.99 6.68
CA ALA A 176 8.05 -22.80 7.65
C ALA A 176 9.53 -22.40 7.80
N ASN A 177 10.10 -21.65 6.85
CA ASN A 177 11.50 -21.27 6.87
C ASN A 177 11.70 -19.84 6.35
N PRO A 178 11.64 -18.83 7.23
CA PRO A 178 11.75 -17.44 6.84
C PRO A 178 13.17 -17.01 6.50
N ASP A 179 14.17 -17.88 6.70
CA ASP A 179 15.55 -17.63 6.29
C ASP A 179 15.79 -18.01 4.82
N THR A 180 14.82 -18.70 4.19
CA THR A 180 14.76 -18.84 2.73
C THR A 180 14.01 -17.66 2.11
N ILE A 181 14.67 -16.92 1.24
CA ILE A 181 14.12 -15.74 0.55
C ILE A 181 14.30 -15.93 -0.95
N MET A 182 13.21 -15.77 -1.69
CA MET A 182 13.22 -15.71 -3.15
C MET A 182 12.95 -14.28 -3.58
N ALA A 183 13.69 -13.75 -4.55
CA ALA A 183 13.52 -12.38 -5.04
C ALA A 183 13.53 -12.33 -6.57
N ALA A 184 12.54 -11.65 -7.16
CA ALA A 184 12.43 -11.43 -8.60
C ALA A 184 12.89 -10.02 -8.96
N THR A 185 13.91 -9.91 -9.81
CA THR A 185 14.50 -8.62 -10.20
C THR A 185 14.06 -8.20 -11.60
N GLY A 186 14.07 -6.89 -11.84
CA GLY A 186 13.83 -6.30 -13.16
C GLY A 186 14.89 -6.66 -14.20
N GLU A 187 16.02 -7.25 -13.79
CA GLU A 187 17.03 -7.80 -14.72
C GLU A 187 16.62 -9.17 -15.30
N GLY A 188 15.39 -9.64 -15.02
CA GLY A 188 14.91 -10.95 -15.45
C GLY A 188 15.53 -12.10 -14.65
N ARG A 189 15.94 -11.86 -13.40
CA ARG A 189 16.61 -12.84 -12.56
C ARG A 189 15.72 -13.24 -11.38
N LEU A 190 15.70 -14.54 -11.08
CA LEU A 190 15.25 -15.05 -9.79
C LEU A 190 16.48 -15.36 -8.93
N LEU A 191 16.52 -14.77 -7.74
CA LEU A 191 17.55 -14.95 -6.74
C LEU A 191 17.01 -15.74 -5.56
N VAL A 192 17.86 -16.52 -4.92
CA VAL A 192 17.55 -17.25 -3.70
C VAL A 192 18.65 -17.00 -2.66
N SER A 193 18.22 -16.78 -1.42
CA SER A 193 19.05 -16.87 -0.22
C SER A 193 18.46 -17.93 0.70
N ASN A 194 19.31 -18.73 1.35
CA ASN A 194 18.90 -19.76 2.32
C ASN A 194 19.41 -19.46 3.73
N ASP A 195 20.01 -18.28 3.93
CA ASP A 195 20.67 -17.84 5.16
C ASP A 195 20.18 -16.46 5.61
N GLY A 196 18.92 -16.15 5.32
CA GLY A 196 18.27 -14.94 5.80
C GLY A 196 18.78 -13.66 5.15
N GLY A 197 19.35 -13.77 3.94
CA GLY A 197 19.81 -12.65 3.13
C GLY A 197 21.32 -12.38 3.18
N GLU A 198 22.12 -13.20 3.87
CA GLU A 198 23.58 -13.00 3.92
C GLU A 198 24.25 -13.34 2.59
N ARG A 199 23.76 -14.38 1.90
CA ARG A 199 24.27 -14.80 0.58
C ARG A 199 23.15 -15.05 -0.39
N TRP A 200 23.39 -14.62 -1.63
CA TRP A 200 22.45 -14.76 -2.74
C TRP A 200 23.07 -15.53 -3.89
N HIS A 201 22.26 -16.36 -4.53
CA HIS A 201 22.63 -17.07 -5.75
C HIS A 201 21.47 -17.06 -6.73
N PHE A 202 21.77 -17.18 -8.02
CA PHE A 202 20.74 -17.33 -9.04
C PHE A 202 20.04 -18.67 -8.89
N SER A 203 18.72 -18.67 -8.98
CA SER A 203 17.96 -19.92 -9.12
C SER A 203 18.34 -20.57 -10.46
N LYS A 204 18.86 -21.80 -10.39
CA LYS A 204 19.14 -22.61 -11.59
C LYS A 204 17.87 -23.27 -12.15
N VAL A 205 16.90 -23.55 -11.29
CA VAL A 205 15.66 -24.27 -11.61
C VAL A 205 14.79 -23.50 -12.63
N LEU A 206 14.86 -22.17 -12.65
CA LEU A 206 14.12 -21.34 -13.60
C LEU A 206 14.92 -20.95 -14.86
N ARG A 207 16.11 -21.52 -15.09
CA ARG A 207 16.86 -21.28 -16.34
C ARG A 207 16.34 -22.11 -17.52
N ASP A 208 15.82 -23.31 -17.25
CA ASP A 208 15.38 -24.27 -18.28
C ASP A 208 13.87 -24.33 -18.63
N PRO A 209 12.89 -23.83 -17.83
CA PRO A 209 11.48 -24.00 -18.19
C PRO A 209 11.06 -23.26 -19.46
N LEU A 210 11.67 -22.10 -19.74
CA LEU A 210 11.35 -21.27 -20.91
C LEU A 210 11.99 -21.79 -22.20
N ALA A 211 13.06 -22.60 -22.12
CA ALA A 211 13.70 -23.21 -23.27
C ALA A 211 12.90 -24.38 -23.87
N ARG A 212 11.85 -24.83 -23.20
CA ARG A 212 10.95 -25.91 -23.66
C ARG A 212 9.63 -25.42 -24.28
N LEU A 213 9.44 -24.11 -24.37
CA LEU A 213 8.20 -23.47 -24.86
C LEU A 213 8.38 -22.79 -26.23
N VAL A 214 9.44 -23.12 -26.97
CA VAL A 214 9.67 -22.69 -28.35
C VAL A 214 9.91 -23.91 -29.22
#